data_AF-A0A543JMJ8-F1
#
_entry.id   AF-A0A543JMJ8-F1
#
_cell.length_a   1.000
_cell.length_b   1.000
_cell.length_c   1.000
_cell.angle_alpha   90.00
_cell.angle_beta   90.00
_cell.angle_gamma   90.00
#
_symmetry.space_group_name_H-M   'P 1'
#
loop_
_entity.id
_entity.type
_entity.pdbx_description
1 polymer ?
#
loop_
_entity_poly.entity_id
_entity_poly.type
_entity_poly.pdbx_seq_one_letter_code
_entity_poly.pdbx_strand_id
1 'polypeptide(L)'
;MHDVAAWLHGDAHATEHGRTPAVRDAWDLPMAWLDDRTAALQPIGGLDRPAVPGVEVHDVAEGRRVTAFAGPAGRMWGHAGLLYVAAAAGLEIWDPTAGARTGVVEGFAPHAHNPRTGRFAELADGGLRTWTPSP
;
A
#
# COMPACT_ATOMS: atom_id res chain seq x y z
N MET A 1 14.07 -9.36 -0.81
CA MET A 1 14.58 -9.95 -2.08
C MET A 1 15.26 -11.25 -1.73
N HIS A 2 14.75 -12.39 -2.23
CA HIS A 2 15.34 -13.70 -1.96
C HIS A 2 16.51 -13.96 -2.91
N ASP A 3 17.58 -14.56 -2.39
CA ASP A 3 18.77 -14.87 -3.19
C ASP A 3 18.56 -16.20 -3.94
N VAL A 4 17.90 -16.11 -5.10
CA VAL A 4 17.65 -17.27 -5.98
C VAL A 4 18.96 -17.92 -6.41
N ALA A 5 20.04 -17.15 -6.54
CA ALA A 5 21.34 -17.71 -6.87
C ALA A 5 21.87 -18.56 -5.70
N ALA A 6 21.84 -18.07 -4.45
CA ALA A 6 22.23 -18.86 -3.29
C ALA A 6 21.40 -20.15 -3.15
N TRP A 7 20.09 -20.08 -3.37
CA TRP A 7 19.22 -21.26 -3.36
C TRP A 7 19.64 -22.29 -4.41
N LEU A 8 19.88 -21.86 -5.64
CA LEU A 8 20.35 -22.74 -6.73
C LEU A 8 21.72 -23.37 -6.45
N HIS A 9 22.53 -22.78 -5.55
CA HIS A 9 23.83 -23.31 -5.13
C HIS A 9 23.77 -24.14 -3.83
N GLY A 10 22.57 -24.52 -3.38
CA GLY A 10 22.37 -25.48 -2.30
C GLY A 10 22.13 -24.87 -0.92
N ASP A 11 21.97 -23.55 -0.82
CA ASP A 11 21.52 -22.93 0.41
C ASP A 11 19.99 -23.07 0.55
N ALA A 12 19.57 -24.08 1.32
CA ALA A 12 18.16 -24.35 1.59
C ALA A 12 17.46 -23.21 2.36
N HIS A 13 18.22 -22.32 3.01
CA HIS A 13 17.71 -21.20 3.81
C HIS A 13 17.92 -19.85 3.11
N ALA A 14 18.30 -19.82 1.82
CA ALA A 14 18.48 -18.59 1.04
C ALA A 14 17.26 -17.64 1.08
N THR A 15 16.06 -18.19 1.30
CA THR A 15 14.83 -17.40 1.46
C THR A 15 14.75 -16.67 2.80
N GLU A 16 15.41 -17.17 3.85
CA GLU A 16 15.46 -16.62 5.20
C GLU A 16 16.52 -15.52 5.36
N HIS A 17 17.47 -15.44 4.42
CA HIS A 17 18.52 -14.41 4.38
C HIS A 17 18.07 -13.13 3.64
N GLY A 18 16.85 -13.12 3.12
CA GLY A 18 16.30 -11.98 2.40
C GLY A 18 16.07 -10.76 3.30
N ARG A 19 16.08 -9.58 2.67
CA ARG A 19 15.63 -8.34 3.33
C ARG A 19 14.13 -8.38 3.58
N THR A 20 13.73 -8.11 4.82
CA THR A 20 12.34 -8.11 5.26
C THR A 20 11.89 -6.68 5.56
N PRO A 21 11.10 -6.04 4.67
CA PRO A 21 10.68 -4.66 4.87
C PRO A 21 9.80 -4.49 6.11
N ALA A 22 8.93 -5.45 6.41
CA ALA A 22 8.14 -5.48 7.64
C ALA A 22 7.81 -6.92 8.05
N VAL A 23 7.76 -7.17 9.36
CA VAL A 23 7.28 -8.43 9.94
C VAL A 23 5.93 -8.19 10.61
N ARG A 24 4.91 -8.98 10.25
CA ARG A 24 3.53 -8.83 10.68
C ARG A 24 2.91 -10.20 10.98
N ASP A 25 2.11 -10.30 12.03
CA ASP A 25 1.37 -11.53 12.36
C ASP A 25 0.24 -11.80 11.35
N ALA A 26 -0.47 -10.75 10.92
CA ALA A 26 -1.50 -10.85 9.90
C ALA A 26 -0.90 -10.69 8.50
N TRP A 27 -1.23 -11.60 7.59
CA TRP A 27 -0.71 -11.61 6.22
C TRP A 27 -1.62 -10.88 5.23
N ASP A 28 -2.92 -10.82 5.51
CA ASP A 28 -3.91 -10.13 4.67
C ASP A 28 -4.17 -8.71 5.19
N LEU A 29 -3.14 -7.87 5.09
CA LEU A 29 -3.19 -6.47 5.47
C LEU A 29 -3.14 -5.57 4.24
N PRO A 30 -3.80 -4.39 4.26
CA PRO A 30 -3.76 -3.48 3.12
C PRO A 30 -2.32 -3.10 2.75
N MET A 31 -2.01 -3.26 1.46
CA MET A 31 -0.72 -2.91 0.87
C MET A 31 -0.92 -2.29 -0.51
N ALA A 32 -0.08 -1.32 -0.85
CA ALA A 32 -0.04 -0.72 -2.18
C ALA A 32 1.39 -0.40 -2.61
N TRP A 33 1.72 -0.71 -3.87
CA TRP A 33 2.95 -0.21 -4.50
C TRP A 33 2.75 1.25 -4.91
N LEU A 34 3.66 2.12 -4.49
CA LEU A 34 3.69 3.54 -4.90
C LEU A 34 4.51 3.71 -6.19
N ASP A 35 5.57 2.92 -6.32
CA ASP A 35 6.46 2.81 -7.47
C ASP A 35 7.17 1.42 -7.44
N ASP A 36 8.15 1.21 -8.31
CA ASP A 36 8.87 -0.06 -8.45
C ASP A 36 9.72 -0.46 -7.23
N ARG A 37 9.96 0.45 -6.29
CA ARG A 37 10.81 0.25 -5.11
C ARG A 37 10.10 0.50 -3.79
N THR A 38 9.01 1.26 -3.82
CA THR A 38 8.36 1.77 -2.63
C THR A 38 6.98 1.15 -2.43
N ALA A 39 6.75 0.59 -1.24
CA ALA A 39 5.46 0.03 -0.86
C ALA A 39 4.91 0.71 0.41
N ALA A 40 3.61 0.97 0.40
CA ALA A 40 2.82 1.42 1.53
C ALA A 40 2.13 0.22 2.20
N LEU A 41 2.21 0.14 3.52
CA LEU A 41 1.69 -0.95 4.35
C LEU A 41 0.85 -0.39 5.50
N GLN A 42 -0.31 -1.00 5.76
CA GLN A 42 -1.13 -0.74 6.95
C GLN A 42 -1.16 -1.95 7.88
N PRO A 43 -1.47 -1.77 9.18
CA PRO A 43 -1.41 -0.51 9.93
C PRO A 43 0.03 -0.13 10.29
N ILE A 44 0.26 1.02 10.92
CA ILE A 44 1.55 1.27 11.59
C ILE A 44 1.71 0.29 12.75
N GLY A 45 2.89 -0.34 12.89
CA GLY A 45 3.15 -1.29 13.98
C GLY A 45 4.02 -2.48 13.55
N GLY A 46 3.90 -3.58 14.27
CA GLY A 46 4.62 -4.83 14.02
C GLY A 46 4.34 -5.85 15.13
N LEU A 47 5.10 -6.95 15.17
CA LEU A 47 4.96 -7.99 16.21
C LEU A 47 4.97 -7.41 17.64
N ASP A 48 5.95 -6.55 17.94
CA ASP A 48 6.15 -6.03 19.29
C ASP A 48 5.53 -4.64 19.52
N ARG A 49 4.75 -4.14 18.55
CA ARG A 49 4.23 -2.76 18.58
C ARG A 49 2.74 -2.73 18.28
N PRO A 50 1.92 -2.10 19.14
CA PRO A 50 0.49 -1.95 18.91
C PRO A 50 0.20 -1.40 17.52
N ALA A 51 -0.82 -1.97 16.87
CA ALA A 51 -1.31 -1.48 15.59
C ALA A 51 -2.02 -0.13 15.76
N VAL A 52 -1.60 0.87 15.00
CA VAL A 52 -2.22 2.20 14.96
C VAL A 52 -2.69 2.50 13.54
N PRO A 53 -3.91 3.05 13.34
CA PRO A 53 -4.38 3.47 12.02
C PRO A 53 -3.40 4.43 11.34
N GLY A 54 -2.96 4.05 10.15
CA GLY A 54 -1.96 4.79 9.39
C GLY A 54 -1.16 3.87 8.48
N VAL A 55 -0.19 4.46 7.81
CA VAL A 55 0.62 3.82 6.78
C VAL A 55 2.09 3.92 7.14
N GLU A 56 2.82 2.81 6.92
CA GLU A 56 4.28 2.83 6.80
C GLU A 56 4.67 2.74 5.32
N VAL A 57 5.63 3.57 4.92
CA VAL A 57 6.20 3.54 3.57
C VAL A 57 7.60 2.94 3.67
N HIS A 58 7.89 1.95 2.83
CA HIS A 58 9.12 1.17 2.85
C HIS A 58 9.82 1.18 1.49
N ASP A 59 11.14 1.33 1.50
CA ASP A 59 11.97 0.92 0.36
C ASP A 59 12.13 -0.59 0.47
N VAL A 60 11.50 -1.31 -0.46
CA VAL A 60 11.45 -2.78 -0.45
C VAL A 60 12.77 -3.40 -0.88
N ALA A 61 13.55 -2.70 -1.69
CA ALA A 61 14.85 -3.17 -2.14
C ALA A 61 15.88 -3.08 -1.02
N GLU A 62 15.85 -2.03 -0.21
CA GLU A 62 16.71 -1.84 0.96
C GLU A 62 16.15 -2.51 2.23
N GLY A 63 14.86 -2.87 2.22
CA GLY A 63 14.19 -3.50 3.36
C GLY A 63 14.08 -2.58 4.56
N ARG A 64 13.91 -1.27 4.33
CA ARG A 64 13.82 -0.29 5.42
C ARG A 64 12.60 0.62 5.29
N ARG A 65 12.10 1.05 6.44
CA ARG A 65 11.06 2.07 6.52
C ARG A 65 11.63 3.43 6.12
N VAL A 66 10.96 4.11 5.20
CA VAL A 66 11.27 5.47 4.74
C VAL A 66 10.53 6.49 5.59
N THR A 67 9.22 6.31 5.79
CA THR A 67 8.39 7.18 6.61
C THR A 67 7.18 6.44 7.16
N ALA A 68 6.43 7.08 8.06
CA ALA A 68 5.14 6.61 8.56
C ALA A 68 4.26 7.80 8.94
N PHE A 69 2.96 7.71 8.66
CA PHE A 69 2.00 8.76 9.00
C PHE A 69 0.63 8.18 9.35
N ALA A 70 0.00 8.76 10.37
CA ALA A 70 -1.29 8.33 10.89
C ALA A 70 -2.46 8.85 10.03
N GLY A 71 -3.61 8.19 10.13
CA GLY A 71 -4.85 8.66 9.52
C GLY A 71 -5.46 7.69 8.51
N PRO A 72 -4.76 7.33 7.41
CA PRO A 72 -5.34 6.45 6.41
C PRO A 72 -5.66 5.07 6.99
N ALA A 73 -6.84 4.55 6.67
CA ALA A 73 -7.29 3.21 7.04
C ALA A 73 -8.26 2.69 5.98
N GLY A 74 -7.91 1.57 5.34
CA GLY A 74 -8.76 0.95 4.32
C GLY A 74 -7.96 0.36 3.17
N ARG A 75 -8.68 -0.09 2.13
CA ARG A 75 -8.03 -0.66 0.94
C ARG A 75 -7.21 0.42 0.23
N MET A 76 -6.03 0.06 -0.26
CA MET A 76 -5.08 1.01 -0.82
C MET A 76 -4.69 0.71 -2.26
N TRP A 77 -4.35 1.76 -3.01
CA TRP A 77 -3.67 1.68 -4.31
C TRP A 77 -2.68 2.83 -4.44
N GLY A 78 -1.56 2.58 -5.12
CA GLY A 78 -0.69 3.65 -5.59
C GLY A 78 -0.99 3.97 -7.05
N HIS A 79 -0.92 5.24 -7.41
CA HIS A 79 -0.96 5.70 -8.79
C HIS A 79 -0.27 7.05 -8.91
N ALA A 80 0.61 7.20 -9.90
CA ALA A 80 1.34 8.44 -10.17
C ALA A 80 2.03 9.07 -8.94
N GLY A 81 2.62 8.23 -8.05
CA GLY A 81 3.30 8.67 -6.84
C GLY A 81 2.39 9.07 -5.67
N LEU A 82 1.06 9.02 -5.85
CA LEU A 82 0.08 9.27 -4.79
C LEU A 82 -0.45 7.95 -4.22
N LEU A 83 -0.90 8.03 -2.98
CA LEU A 83 -1.58 6.94 -2.29
C LEU A 83 -3.08 7.21 -2.25
N TYR A 84 -3.87 6.26 -2.72
CA TYR A 84 -5.33 6.29 -2.72
C TYR A 84 -5.85 5.29 -1.71
N VAL A 85 -6.73 5.73 -0.80
CA VAL A 85 -7.28 4.89 0.27
C VAL A 85 -8.80 4.93 0.24
N ALA A 86 -9.43 3.78 0.02
CA ALA A 86 -10.87 3.64 0.19
C ALA A 86 -11.19 3.62 1.69
N ALA A 87 -11.51 4.79 2.24
CA ALA A 87 -11.88 5.00 3.63
C ALA A 87 -13.40 5.11 3.78
N ALA A 88 -13.88 5.20 5.02
CA ALA A 88 -15.31 5.24 5.33
C ALA A 88 -16.08 6.38 4.64
N ALA A 89 -15.44 7.53 4.43
CA ALA A 89 -16.07 8.69 3.79
C ALA A 89 -15.98 8.68 2.24
N GLY A 90 -15.20 7.75 1.66
CA GLY A 90 -14.90 7.70 0.23
C GLY A 90 -13.42 7.50 -0.06
N LEU A 91 -13.01 7.85 -1.28
CA LEU A 91 -11.65 7.66 -1.75
C LEU A 91 -10.79 8.85 -1.33
N GLU A 92 -9.94 8.67 -0.33
CA GLU A 92 -8.96 9.65 0.07
C GLU A 92 -7.73 9.61 -0.83
N ILE A 93 -7.14 10.78 -1.08
CA ILE A 93 -5.91 10.96 -1.86
C ILE A 93 -4.86 11.52 -0.93
N TRP A 94 -3.70 10.88 -0.88
CA TRP A 94 -2.62 11.19 0.03
C TRP A 94 -1.30 11.39 -0.73
N ASP A 95 -0.56 12.43 -0.33
CA ASP A 95 0.85 12.57 -0.65
C ASP A 95 1.65 11.75 0.38
N PRO A 96 2.27 10.62 -0.02
CA PRO A 96 3.01 9.75 0.89
C PRO A 96 4.35 10.36 1.33
N THR A 97 4.88 11.36 0.62
CA THR A 97 6.11 12.06 0.98
C THR A 97 5.84 13.06 2.10
N ALA A 98 4.79 13.86 1.95
CA ALA A 98 4.37 14.81 2.97
C ALA A 98 3.60 14.16 4.13
N GLY A 99 3.08 12.93 3.93
CA GLY A 99 2.20 12.26 4.89
C GLY A 99 0.87 12.99 5.08
N ALA A 100 0.37 13.65 4.03
CA ALA A 100 -0.76 14.57 4.09
C ALA A 100 -1.85 14.17 3.11
N ARG A 101 -3.12 14.26 3.56
CA ARG A 101 -4.28 14.07 2.70
C ARG A 101 -4.44 15.31 1.82
N THR A 102 -4.38 15.11 0.50
CA THR A 102 -4.48 16.18 -0.51
C THR A 102 -5.89 16.30 -1.09
N GLY A 103 -6.74 15.29 -0.92
CA GLY A 103 -8.12 15.33 -1.38
C GLY A 103 -8.98 14.17 -0.93
N VAL A 104 -10.27 14.23 -1.26
CA VAL A 104 -11.24 13.16 -1.05
C VAL A 104 -12.28 13.18 -2.17
N VAL A 105 -12.66 12.00 -2.65
CA VAL A 105 -13.82 11.79 -3.51
C VAL A 105 -14.92 11.19 -2.62
N GLU A 106 -15.78 12.07 -2.09
CA GLU A 106 -16.80 11.68 -1.13
C GLU A 106 -17.80 10.68 -1.72
N GLY A 107 -18.19 9.68 -0.93
CA GLY A 107 -19.21 8.70 -1.33
C GLY A 107 -18.80 7.79 -2.49
N PHE A 108 -17.51 7.64 -2.76
CA PHE A 108 -16.97 6.71 -3.74
C PHE A 108 -15.92 5.81 -3.08
N ALA A 109 -16.26 4.55 -2.85
CA ALA A 109 -15.39 3.55 -2.22
C ALA A 109 -15.00 2.47 -3.25
N PRO A 110 -13.90 2.66 -4.01
CA PRO A 110 -13.56 1.75 -5.08
C PRO A 110 -13.24 0.35 -4.58
N HIS A 111 -13.52 -0.62 -5.43
CA HIS A 111 -13.19 -2.03 -5.23
C HIS A 111 -12.00 -2.45 -6.10
N ALA A 112 -11.79 -1.75 -7.23
CA ALA A 112 -10.73 -2.04 -8.19
C ALA A 112 -10.10 -0.76 -8.75
N HIS A 113 -8.86 -0.90 -9.20
CA HIS A 113 -8.07 0.15 -9.85
C HIS A 113 -7.38 -0.44 -11.09
N ASN A 114 -7.44 0.27 -12.21
CA ASN A 114 -6.69 -0.04 -13.42
C ASN A 114 -5.43 0.83 -13.46
N PRO A 115 -4.24 0.29 -13.13
CA PRO A 115 -3.00 1.07 -13.03
C PRO A 115 -2.56 1.66 -14.37
N ARG A 116 -2.95 1.06 -15.51
CA ARG A 116 -2.60 1.56 -16.84
C ARG A 116 -3.38 2.83 -17.21
N THR A 117 -4.59 3.00 -16.69
CA THR A 117 -5.45 4.15 -17.04
C THR A 117 -5.72 5.07 -15.86
N GLY A 118 -5.21 4.75 -14.65
CA GLY A 118 -5.53 5.45 -13.40
C GLY A 118 -7.00 5.34 -12.97
N ARG A 119 -7.79 4.47 -13.61
CA ARG A 119 -9.24 4.46 -13.39
C ARG A 119 -9.61 3.60 -12.20
N PHE A 120 -10.43 4.13 -11.33
CA PHE A 120 -11.04 3.43 -10.21
C PHE A 120 -12.46 2.99 -10.55
N ALA A 121 -12.88 1.88 -9.95
CA ALA A 121 -14.17 1.26 -10.17
C ALA A 121 -14.80 0.85 -8.84
N GLU A 122 -16.07 1.20 -8.64
CA GLU A 122 -16.91 0.81 -7.52
C GLU A 122 -18.15 0.08 -8.03
N LEU A 123 -18.50 -1.03 -7.40
CA LEU A 123 -19.79 -1.69 -7.57
C LEU A 123 -20.72 -1.22 -6.46
N ALA A 124 -21.77 -0.49 -6.81
CA ALA A 124 -22.75 0.06 -5.87
C ALA A 124 -24.15 0.02 -6.51
N ASP A 125 -25.15 -0.38 -5.73
CA ASP A 125 -26.57 -0.43 -6.16
C ASP A 125 -26.81 -1.21 -7.46
N GLY A 126 -26.05 -2.28 -7.67
CA GLY A 126 -26.11 -3.08 -8.91
C GLY A 126 -25.52 -2.40 -10.15
N GLY A 127 -24.95 -1.21 -10.01
CA GLY A 127 -24.27 -0.47 -11.06
C GLY A 127 -22.75 -0.42 -10.88
N LEU A 128 -22.05 -0.11 -11.99
CA LEU A 128 -20.62 0.16 -12.00
C LEU A 128 -20.40 1.68 -12.07
N ARG A 129 -19.87 2.26 -11.00
CA ARG A 129 -19.39 3.65 -10.97
C ARG A 129 -17.90 3.67 -11.25
N THR A 130 -17.44 4.66 -12.03
CA THR A 130 -16.00 4.84 -12.27
C THR A 130 -15.57 6.27 -12.05
N TRP A 131 -14.33 6.43 -11.62
CA TRP A 131 -13.70 7.73 -11.41
C TRP A 131 -12.26 7.66 -11.90
N THR A 132 -11.73 8.76 -12.43
CA THR A 132 -10.34 8.86 -12.89
C THR A 132 -9.75 10.15 -12.29
N PRO A 133 -8.56 10.09 -11.68
CA PRO A 133 -7.85 11.29 -11.24
C PRO A 133 -7.63 12.26 -12.41
N SER A 134 -7.71 13.55 -12.15
CA SER A 134 -7.25 14.55 -13.11
C SER A 134 -5.73 14.40 -13.32
N PRO A 135 -5.21 14.71 -14.53
CA PRO A 135 -3.77 14.71 -14.80
C PRO A 135 -2.99 15.70 -13.94
#